data_AF-A0AAN7PUF7-F1
#
_entry.id   AF-A0AAN7PUF7-F1
#
_cell.length_a   1.000
_cell.length_b   1.000
_cell.length_c   1.000
_cell.angle_alpha   90.00
_cell.angle_beta   90.00
_cell.angle_gamma   90.00
#
_symmetry.space_group_name_H-M   'P 1'
#
loop_
_entity.id
_entity.type
_entity.pdbx_description
1 polymer ?
#
loop_
_entity_poly.entity_id
_entity_poly.type
_entity_poly.pdbx_seq_one_letter_code
_entity_poly.pdbx_strand_id
1 'polypeptide(L)'
;MAKLINPEEMTSRDYYFDSYAHFGIHEEMLKDEVRTLTYRNSMYHNKHVFKDKVVLDVGSGTGILSMFAAKAGAKKVYGVRRFSVIF
;
A
#
# COMPACT_ATOMS: atom_id res chain seq x y z
N MET A 1 19.57 -2.26 -12.18
CA MET A 1 19.21 -3.38 -13.07
C MET A 1 18.26 -4.29 -12.32
N ALA A 2 17.05 -4.51 -12.81
CA ALA A 2 16.18 -5.54 -12.27
C ALA A 2 16.82 -6.90 -12.58
N LYS A 3 17.13 -7.70 -11.56
CA LYS A 3 17.50 -9.11 -11.78
C LYS A 3 16.24 -9.81 -12.28
N LEU A 4 16.25 -10.24 -13.54
CA LEU A 4 15.27 -11.20 -14.04
C LEU A 4 15.52 -12.51 -13.29
N ILE A 5 14.59 -12.89 -12.43
CA ILE A 5 14.66 -14.13 -11.66
C ILE A 5 14.35 -15.27 -12.63
N ASN A 6 15.18 -16.31 -12.63
CA ASN A 6 14.95 -17.50 -13.44
C ASN A 6 13.61 -18.14 -13.00
N PRO A 7 12.68 -18.50 -13.91
CA PRO A 7 11.39 -19.11 -13.54
C PRO A 7 11.51 -20.33 -12.63
N GLU A 8 12.60 -21.11 -12.76
CA GLU A 8 12.87 -22.27 -11.90
C GLU A 8 13.30 -21.90 -10.47
N GLU A 9 13.74 -20.66 -10.25
CA GLU A 9 14.13 -20.10 -8.95
C GLU A 9 12.99 -19.29 -8.29
N MET A 10 11.86 -19.10 -9.00
CA MET A 10 10.71 -18.38 -8.46
C MET A 10 10.06 -19.19 -7.35
N THR A 11 9.97 -18.58 -6.18
CA THR A 11 9.22 -19.14 -5.05
C THR A 11 7.79 -18.62 -5.07
N SER A 12 6.90 -19.26 -4.29
CA SER A 12 5.53 -18.76 -4.09
C SER A 12 5.47 -17.29 -3.64
N ARG A 13 6.51 -16.82 -2.95
CA ARG A 13 6.67 -15.43 -2.53
C ARG A 13 6.83 -14.48 -3.72
N ASP A 14 7.57 -14.88 -4.73
CA ASP A 14 7.86 -14.04 -5.89
C ASP A 14 6.60 -13.90 -6.77
N TYR A 15 5.86 -15.02 -6.97
CA TYR A 15 4.53 -14.99 -7.59
C TYR A 15 3.52 -14.12 -6.84
N TYR A 16 3.50 -14.20 -5.50
CA TYR A 16 2.62 -13.36 -4.68
C TYR A 16 2.87 -11.87 -4.90
N PHE A 17 4.13 -11.42 -4.88
CA PHE A 17 4.44 -10.01 -5.10
C PHE A 17 4.26 -9.54 -6.54
N ASP A 18 4.49 -10.42 -7.52
CA ASP A 18 4.30 -10.10 -8.94
C ASP A 18 2.82 -9.92 -9.29
N SER A 19 1.92 -10.69 -8.65
CA SER A 19 0.47 -10.47 -8.83
C SER A 19 0.07 -9.04 -8.45
N TYR A 20 0.57 -8.51 -7.33
CA TYR A 20 0.34 -7.12 -6.93
C TYR A 20 1.11 -6.10 -7.77
N ALA A 21 2.02 -6.49 -8.65
CA ALA A 21 2.61 -5.54 -9.60
C ALA A 21 1.59 -5.08 -10.65
N HIS A 22 0.55 -5.87 -10.93
CA HIS A 22 -0.47 -5.54 -11.91
C HIS A 22 -1.45 -4.46 -11.43
N PHE A 23 -1.65 -3.44 -12.26
CA PHE A 23 -2.61 -2.36 -12.01
C PHE A 23 -4.03 -2.86 -11.68
N GLY A 24 -4.50 -3.91 -12.36
CA GLY A 24 -5.87 -4.43 -12.20
C GLY A 24 -6.23 -4.84 -10.77
N ILE A 25 -5.27 -5.43 -10.03
CA ILE A 25 -5.50 -5.81 -8.62
C ILE A 25 -5.65 -4.56 -7.75
N HIS A 26 -4.86 -3.51 -8.00
CA HIS A 26 -5.00 -2.25 -7.25
C HIS A 26 -6.30 -1.53 -7.59
N GLU A 27 -6.73 -1.57 -8.84
CA GLU A 27 -8.01 -1.00 -9.27
C GLU A 27 -9.18 -1.68 -8.56
N GLU A 28 -9.21 -3.02 -8.53
CA GLU A 28 -10.22 -3.79 -7.80
C GLU A 28 -10.23 -3.43 -6.31
N MET A 29 -9.05 -3.42 -5.67
CA MET A 29 -8.91 -3.03 -4.27
C MET A 29 -9.41 -1.60 -4.00
N LEU A 30 -9.13 -0.65 -4.90
CA LEU A 30 -9.55 0.75 -4.75
C LEU A 30 -11.05 0.95 -4.98
N LYS A 31 -11.65 0.17 -5.89
CA LYS A 31 -13.10 0.17 -6.16
C LYS A 31 -13.91 -0.53 -5.07
N ASP A 32 -13.29 -1.38 -4.26
CA ASP A 32 -13.89 -1.82 -3.00
C ASP A 32 -13.99 -0.63 -2.03
N GLU A 33 -15.15 0.02 -2.06
CA GLU A 33 -15.45 1.18 -1.24
C GLU A 33 -15.57 0.81 0.24
N VAL A 34 -16.16 -0.34 0.58
CA VAL A 34 -16.31 -0.77 1.97
C VAL A 34 -14.93 -0.89 2.62
N ARG A 35 -14.00 -1.55 1.95
CA ARG A 35 -12.60 -1.67 2.40
C ARG A 35 -11.94 -0.31 2.46
N THR A 36 -11.91 0.44 1.36
CA THR A 36 -11.12 1.68 1.23
C THR A 36 -11.62 2.79 2.16
N LEU A 37 -12.95 2.96 2.26
CA LEU A 37 -13.56 3.98 3.12
C LEU A 37 -13.48 3.61 4.59
N THR A 38 -13.54 2.32 4.95
CA THR A 38 -13.33 1.89 6.34
C THR A 38 -11.94 2.27 6.83
N TYR A 39 -10.89 1.98 6.06
CA TYR A 39 -9.53 2.43 6.39
C TYR A 39 -9.44 3.96 6.51
N ARG A 40 -9.96 4.70 5.54
CA ARG A 40 -9.98 6.18 5.58
C ARG A 40 -10.66 6.71 6.84
N ASN A 41 -11.87 6.21 7.12
CA ASN A 41 -12.68 6.68 8.24
C ASN A 41 -12.03 6.34 9.58
N SER A 42 -11.38 5.18 9.71
CA SER A 42 -10.61 4.83 10.92
C SER A 42 -9.54 5.87 11.25
N MET A 43 -8.87 6.44 10.24
CA MET A 43 -7.86 7.48 10.44
C MET A 43 -8.49 8.86 10.62
N TYR A 44 -9.47 9.21 9.78
CA TYR A 44 -10.06 10.55 9.74
C TYR A 44 -10.95 10.85 10.94
N HIS A 45 -11.59 9.85 11.52
CA HIS A 45 -12.37 10.02 12.74
C HIS A 45 -11.50 9.97 14.00
N ASN A 46 -10.24 9.54 13.88
CA ASN A 46 -9.28 9.44 14.99
C ASN A 46 -8.02 10.26 14.74
N LYS A 47 -8.14 11.46 14.15
CA LYS A 47 -6.99 12.32 13.82
C LYS A 47 -6.06 12.60 15.01
N HIS A 48 -6.59 12.63 16.23
CA HIS A 48 -5.80 12.81 17.45
C HIS A 48 -4.75 11.70 17.66
N VAL A 49 -4.99 10.48 17.16
CA VAL A 49 -4.03 9.38 17.19
C VAL A 49 -2.91 9.58 16.17
N PHE A 50 -3.20 10.19 15.03
CA PHE A 50 -2.26 10.34 13.91
C PHE A 50 -1.49 11.66 13.94
N LYS A 51 -2.07 12.72 14.52
CA LYS A 51 -1.50 14.06 14.52
C LYS A 51 -0.08 14.07 15.09
N ASP A 52 0.84 14.65 14.33
CA ASP A 52 2.26 14.81 14.64
C ASP A 52 3.03 13.48 14.85
N LYS A 53 2.43 12.34 14.49
CA LYS A 53 3.07 11.01 14.61
C LYS A 53 3.87 10.63 13.38
N VAL A 54 4.77 9.67 13.57
CA VAL A 54 5.46 8.96 12.48
C VAL A 54 4.71 7.65 12.23
N VAL A 55 4.30 7.42 10.99
CA VAL A 55 3.50 6.25 10.57
C VAL A 55 4.29 5.38 9.60
N LEU A 56 4.15 4.06 9.73
CA LEU A 56 4.68 3.07 8.79
C LEU A 56 3.49 2.36 8.10
N ASP A 57 3.44 2.43 6.78
CA ASP A 57 2.47 1.75 5.92
C ASP A 57 3.16 0.54 5.26
N VAL A 58 2.83 -0.65 5.77
CA VAL A 58 3.44 -1.93 5.35
C VAL A 58 2.64 -2.52 4.20
N GLY A 59 3.26 -2.65 3.03
CA GLY A 59 2.54 -3.06 1.81
C GLY A 59 1.79 -1.89 1.19
N SER A 60 2.43 -0.71 1.12
CA SER A 60 1.76 0.55 0.79
C SER A 60 1.12 0.58 -0.60
N GLY A 61 1.49 -0.32 -1.51
CA GLY A 61 0.91 -0.43 -2.85
C GLY A 61 0.95 0.90 -3.62
N THR A 62 -0.22 1.39 -4.02
CA THR A 62 -0.42 2.71 -4.67
C THR A 62 -0.19 3.89 -3.73
N GLY A 63 -0.09 3.67 -2.43
CA GLY A 63 0.14 4.69 -1.40
C GLY A 63 -1.14 5.32 -0.84
N ILE A 64 -2.33 4.82 -1.20
CA ILE A 64 -3.60 5.45 -0.79
C ILE A 64 -3.75 5.55 0.73
N LEU A 65 -3.35 4.51 1.48
CA LEU A 65 -3.43 4.50 2.95
C LEU A 65 -2.41 5.45 3.56
N SER A 66 -1.19 5.48 3.03
CA SER A 66 -0.18 6.48 3.39
C SER A 66 -0.71 7.92 3.24
N MET A 67 -1.43 8.20 2.14
CA MET A 67 -2.02 9.52 1.90
C MET A 67 -3.16 9.84 2.88
N PHE A 68 -3.95 8.86 3.29
CA PHE A 68 -4.96 9.05 4.35
C PHE A 68 -4.29 9.36 5.70
N ALA A 69 -3.24 8.65 6.08
CA ALA A 69 -2.50 8.92 7.32
C ALA A 69 -1.89 10.33 7.31
N ALA A 70 -1.32 10.76 6.17
CA ALA A 70 -0.82 12.13 6.00
C ALA A 70 -1.93 13.17 6.15
N LYS A 71 -3.10 12.97 5.51
CA LYS A 71 -4.27 13.86 5.65
C LYS A 71 -4.88 13.84 7.06
N ALA A 72 -4.70 12.77 7.82
CA ALA A 72 -5.11 12.69 9.22
C ALA A 72 -4.17 13.48 10.16
N GLY A 73 -3.04 13.99 9.66
CA GLY A 73 -2.13 14.86 10.39
C GLY A 73 -0.79 14.23 10.78
N ALA A 74 -0.45 13.06 10.23
CA ALA A 74 0.85 12.45 10.48
C ALA A 74 2.00 13.38 10.06
N LYS A 75 3.01 13.52 10.93
CA LYS A 75 4.23 14.32 10.67
C LYS A 75 5.06 13.71 9.55
N LYS A 76 5.14 12.38 9.50
CA LYS A 76 5.89 11.64 8.49
C LYS A 76 5.23 10.28 8.28
N VAL A 77 5.14 9.85 7.02
CA VAL A 77 4.68 8.51 6.66
C VAL A 77 5.77 7.82 5.85
N TYR A 78 6.15 6.61 6.25
CA TYR A 78 7.02 5.72 5.49
C TYR A 78 6.16 4.64 4.84
N GLY A 79 6.03 4.68 3.52
CA GLY A 79 5.40 3.59 2.76
C GLY A 79 6.47 2.59 2.33
N VAL A 80 6.29 1.31 2.72
CA VAL A 80 7.19 0.22 2.31
C VAL A 80 6.41 -0.70 1.38
N ARG A 81 6.95 -0.89 0.18
CA ARG A 81 6.44 -1.87 -0.79
C ARG A 81 7.59 -2.69 -1.38
N ARG A 82 7.28 -3.92 -1.79
CA ARG A 82 8.27 -4.86 -2.32
C ARG A 82 8.26 -5.01 -3.84
N PHE A 83 7.24 -4.48 -4.50
CA PHE A 83 7.06 -4.55 -5.96
C PHE A 83 6.91 -3.14 -6.54
N SER A 84 7.24 -3.01 -7.83
CA SER A 84 6.89 -1.83 -8.63
C SER A 84 5.53 -2.06 -9.26
N VAL A 85 4.65 -1.05 -9.24
CA VAL A 85 3.41 -1.11 -10.04
C VAL A 85 3.81 -1.03 -11.51
N ILE A 86 3.40 -2.01 -12.29
CA ILE A 86 3.60 -2.09 -13.74
C ILE A 86 2.29 -1.59 -14.37
N PHE A 87 2.41 -0.54 -15.19
CA PHE A 87 1.32 0.02 -15.99
C PHE A 87 1.27 -0.62 -17.38
#